data_AF-A0A6G1STI4-F1
#
_entry.id   AF-A0A6G1STI4-F1
#
_cell.length_a   1.000
_cell.length_b   1.000
_cell.length_c   1.000
_cell.angle_alpha   90.00
_cell.angle_beta   90.00
_cell.angle_gamma   90.00
#
_symmetry.space_group_name_H-M   'P 1'
#
loop_
_entity.id
_entity.type
_entity.pdbx_description
1 polymer ?
#
loop_
_entity_poly.entity_id
_entity_poly.type
_entity_poly.pdbx_seq_one_letter_code
_entity_poly.pdbx_strand_id
1 'polypeptide(L)' 'MKVEFSVEEVQKMFDTVVDQLVELEMDKTDRATLRRWRTDRMKAGSPMMQLLAEKVNAELQRTHDRSEVSAIKKPDWAR' A
#
# COMPACT_ATOMS: atom_id res chain seq x y z
N MET A 1 20.46 1.68 3.27
CA MET A 1 19.47 1.46 4.34
C MET A 1 18.31 0.71 3.72
N LYS A 2 17.94 -0.48 4.21
CA LYS A 2 16.81 -1.23 3.65
C LYS A 2 15.52 -0.63 4.23
N VAL A 3 14.78 0.15 3.43
CA VAL A 3 13.48 0.68 3.83
C VAL A 3 12.44 -0.36 3.43
N GLU A 4 11.79 -0.97 4.41
CA GLU A 4 10.81 -2.03 4.20
C GLU A 4 9.68 -1.85 5.22
N PHE A 5 8.44 -1.89 4.76
CA PHE A 5 7.27 -1.89 5.63
C PHE A 5 7.04 -3.27 6.22
N SER A 6 6.68 -3.31 7.51
CA SER A 6 6.19 -4.52 8.14
C SER A 6 4.78 -4.88 7.65
N VAL A 7 4.38 -6.13 7.86
CA VAL A 7 3.02 -6.58 7.53
C VAL A 7 1.97 -5.80 8.33
N GLU A 8 2.25 -5.45 9.59
CA GLU A 8 1.35 -4.64 10.41
C GLU A 8 1.23 -3.20 9.91
N GLU A 9 2.32 -2.61 9.42
CA GLU A 9 2.31 -1.27 8.82
C GLU A 9 1.48 -1.25 7.53
N VAL A 10 1.67 -2.26 6.68
CA VAL A 10 0.87 -2.45 5.45
C VAL A 10 -0.60 -2.65 5.78
N GLN A 11 -0.91 -3.43 6.82
CA GLN A 11 -2.30 -3.61 7.25
C GLN A 11 -2.92 -2.28 7.71
N LYS A 12 -2.21 -1.44 8.47
CA LYS A 12 -2.72 -0.13 8.88
C LYS A 12 -2.99 0.80 7.69
N MET A 13 -2.09 0.82 6.71
CA MET A 13 -2.28 1.58 5.48
C MET A 13 -3.51 1.08 4.71
N PHE A 14 -3.62 -0.24 4.57
CA PHE A 14 -4.76 -0.89 3.93
C PHE A 14 -6.08 -0.56 4.64
N ASP A 15 -6.11 -0.67 5.97
CA ASP A 15 -7.29 -0.37 6.79
C ASP A 15 -7.76 1.07 6.60
N THR A 16 -6.81 2.02 6.54
CA THR A 16 -7.11 3.44 6.29
C THR A 16 -7.79 3.65 4.94
N VAL A 17 -7.30 2.99 3.88
CA VAL A 17 -7.91 3.07 2.54
C VAL A 17 -9.30 2.44 2.54
N VAL A 18 -9.47 1.28 3.18
CA VAL A 18 -10.77 0.61 3.23
C VAL A 18 -11.79 1.42 4.02
N ASP A 19 -11.38 2.07 5.12
CA ASP A 19 -12.25 2.93 5.91
C ASP A 19 -12.76 4.11 5.06
N GLN A 20 -11.87 4.76 4.29
CA GLN A 20 -12.25 5.82 3.35
C GLN A 20 -13.20 5.31 2.25
N LEU A 21 -12.99 4.09 1.74
CA LEU A 21 -13.90 3.50 0.75
C LEU A 21 -15.30 3.26 1.33
N VAL A 22 -15.39 2.80 2.58
CA VAL A 22 -16.66 2.54 3.26
C VAL A 22 -17.47 3.82 3.50
N GLU A 23 -16.79 4.96 3.67
CA GLU A 23 -17.41 6.28 3.83
C GLU A 23 -18.03 6.82 2.53
N LEU A 24 -17.64 6.30 1.36
CA LEU A 24 -18.27 6.65 0.10
C LEU A 24 -19.73 6.13 0.04
N GLU A 25 -20.53 6.77 -0.83
CA GLU A 25 -21.86 6.26 -1.16
C GLU A 25 -21.74 4.93 -1.91
N MET A 26 -21.99 3.84 -1.20
CA MET A 26 -22.00 2.46 -1.71
C MET A 26 -23.33 1.81 -1.33
N ASP A 27 -23.77 0.83 -2.11
CA ASP A 27 -24.89 0.00 -1.70
C ASP A 27 -24.57 -0.76 -0.38
N LYS A 28 -25.60 -1.05 0.41
CA LYS A 28 -25.48 -1.79 1.67
C LYS A 28 -24.85 -3.17 1.44
N THR A 29 -25.14 -3.80 0.30
CA THR A 29 -24.59 -5.11 -0.08
C THR A 29 -23.08 -5.03 -0.32
N ASP A 30 -22.63 -4.01 -1.05
CA ASP A 30 -21.21 -3.79 -1.35
C ASP A 30 -20.42 -3.48 -0.08
N ARG A 31 -20.97 -2.62 0.78
CA ARG A 31 -20.37 -2.30 2.08
C ARG A 31 -20.23 -3.55 2.97
N ALA A 32 -21.25 -4.39 3.02
CA ALA A 32 -21.21 -5.63 3.79
C ALA A 32 -20.17 -6.62 3.21
N THR A 33 -20.09 -6.71 1.88
CA THR A 33 -19.11 -7.56 1.17
C THR A 33 -17.69 -7.10 1.47
N LEU A 34 -17.43 -5.79 1.40
CA LEU A 34 -16.11 -5.21 1.69
C LEU A 34 -15.67 -5.48 3.13
N ARG A 35 -16.57 -5.31 4.10
CA ARG A 35 -16.29 -5.59 5.52
C ARG A 35 -15.98 -7.07 5.77
N ARG A 36 -16.74 -7.98 5.14
CA ARG A 36 -16.47 -9.43 5.23
C ARG A 36 -15.13 -9.78 4.61
N TRP A 37 -14.84 -9.26 3.42
CA TRP A 37 -13.56 -9.49 2.76
C TRP A 37 -12.37 -9.02 3.61
N ARG A 38 -12.46 -7.80 4.18
CA ARG A 38 -11.46 -7.28 5.13
C ARG A 38 -11.25 -8.25 6.29
N THR A 39 -12.34 -8.70 6.89
CA THR A 39 -12.29 -9.57 8.07
C THR A 39 -11.77 -10.97 7.74
N ASP A 40 -12.18 -11.58 6.62
CA ASP A 40 -11.91 -13.01 6.37
C ASP A 40 -10.60 -13.24 5.64
N ARG A 41 -10.21 -12.32 4.76
CA ARG A 41 -9.11 -12.53 3.79
C ARG A 41 -7.90 -11.63 4.07
N MET A 42 -8.08 -10.51 4.75
CA MET A 42 -7.06 -9.45 4.90
C MET A 42 -6.58 -9.25 6.34
N LYS A 43 -6.66 -10.27 7.20
CA LYS A 43 -6.06 -10.22 8.55
C LYS A 43 -4.53 -10.23 8.49
N ALA A 44 -3.89 -9.67 9.52
CA ALA A 44 -2.47 -9.89 9.81
C ALA A 44 -2.15 -11.39 9.74
N GLY A 45 -1.11 -11.73 8.97
CA GLY A 45 -0.66 -13.12 8.76
C GLY A 45 -1.46 -13.90 7.72
N SER A 46 -2.47 -13.32 7.07
CA SER A 46 -3.10 -13.98 5.93
C SER A 46 -2.13 -14.01 4.74
N PRO A 47 -2.18 -15.05 3.87
CA PRO A 47 -1.34 -15.09 2.67
C PRO A 47 -1.57 -13.89 1.74
N MET A 48 -2.80 -13.36 1.69
CA MET A 48 -3.13 -12.18 0.88
C MET A 48 -2.49 -10.91 1.44
N MET A 49 -2.47 -10.74 2.77
CA MET A 49 -1.82 -9.58 3.38
C MET A 49 -0.29 -9.65 3.25
N GLN A 50 0.30 -10.85 3.34
CA GLN A 50 1.72 -11.07 3.06
C GLN A 50 2.06 -10.70 1.60
N LEU A 51 1.28 -11.18 0.64
CA LEU A 51 1.46 -10.84 -0.77
C LEU A 51 1.30 -9.33 -1.03
N LEU A 52 0.36 -8.67 -0.35
CA LEU A 52 0.21 -7.23 -0.43
C LEU A 52 1.47 -6.52 0.08
N ALA A 53 1.99 -6.93 1.23
CA ALA A 53 3.21 -6.36 1.80
C ALA A 53 4.42 -6.52 0.87
N GLU A 54 4.61 -7.71 0.29
CA GLU A 54 5.66 -7.96 -0.71
C GLU A 54 5.55 -7.01 -1.91
N LYS A 55 4.34 -6.82 -2.44
CA LYS A 55 4.11 -5.93 -3.59
C LYS A 55 4.35 -4.46 -3.25
N VAL A 56 3.88 -4.01 -2.09
CA VAL A 56 4.09 -2.63 -1.62
C VAL A 56 5.59 -2.35 -1.45
N ASN A 57 6.32 -3.28 -0.82
CA ASN A 57 7.77 -3.15 -0.65
C ASN A 57 8.53 -3.21 -1.98
N ALA A 58 8.09 -4.02 -2.95
CA ALA A 58 8.67 -4.01 -4.28
C ALA A 58 8.48 -2.65 -4.99
N GLU A 59 7.32 -2.02 -4.85
CA GLU A 59 7.07 -0.69 -5.43
C GLU A 59 7.84 0.43 -4.71
N LEU A 60 7.97 0.31 -3.38
CA LEU A 60 8.81 1.21 -2.59
C LEU A 60 10.26 1.17 -3.08
N GLN A 61 10.81 -0.03 -3.29
CA GLN A 61 12.16 -0.19 -3.82
C GLN A 61 12.30 0.43 -5.21
N ARG A 62 11.35 0.18 -6.13
CA ARG A 62 11.37 0.80 -7.47
C ARG A 62 11.34 2.33 -7.40
N THR A 63 10.54 2.89 -6.49
CA THR A 63 10.44 4.33 -6.30
C THR A 63 11.75 4.90 -5.74
N HIS A 64 12.33 4.22 -4.76
CA HIS A 64 13.63 4.56 -4.20
C HIS A 64 14.72 4.57 -5.29
N ASP A 65 14.83 3.50 -6.07
CA ASP A 65 15.82 3.38 -7.15
C ASP A 65 15.67 4.51 -8.19
N ARG A 66 14.43 4.84 -8.57
CA ARG A 66 14.16 5.98 -9.47
C ARG A 66 14.60 7.31 -8.86
N SER A 67 14.39 7.50 -7.55
CA SER A 67 14.78 8.73 -6.87
C SER A 67 16.30 8.90 -6.80
N GLU A 68 17.06 7.81 -6.58
CA GLU A 68 18.52 7.82 -6.62
C GLU A 68 19.04 8.19 -8.01
N VAL A 69 18.44 7.64 -9.07
CA VAL A 69 18.80 7.96 -10.46
C VAL A 69 18.43 9.42 -10.82
N SER A 70 17.33 9.95 -10.26
CA SER A 70 16.89 11.33 -10.52
C SER A 70 17.77 12.38 -9.84
N ALA A 71 18.37 12.09 -8.67
CA ALA A 71 19.25 13.02 -7.97
C ALA A 71 20.54 13.33 -8.76
N ILE A 72 20.95 12.41 -9.64
CA ILE A 72 22.13 12.57 -10.50
C ILE A 72 21.84 13.53 -11.70
N LYS A 73 20.57 13.87 -11.94
CA LYS A 73 20.13 14.46 -13.24
C LYS A 73 19.78 15.95 -13.24
N LYS A 74 20.30 16.75 -12.31
CA LYS A 74 20.31 18.21 -12.46
C LYS A 74 21.64 18.82 -12.06
N PRO A 75 22.48 19.23 -13.03
CA PRO A 75 23.31 20.39 -12.81
C PRO A 75 22.51 21.63 -13.23
N ASP A 76 22.41 22.60 -12.32
CA ASP A 76 21.53 23.80 -12.40
C ASP A 76 21.88 24.80 -13.52
N TRP A 77 22.65 24.41 -14.53
CA TRP A 77 23.12 25.28 -15.62
C TRP A 77 22.44 25.03 -16.98
N ALA A 78 21.59 24.01 -17.11
CA ALA A 78 20.74 23.84 -18.30
C ALA A 78 19.36 24.46 -18.05
N ARG A 79 19.28 25.78 -18.21
CA ARG A 79 18.02 26.53 -18.37
C ARG A 79 17.48 26.36 -19.79
#